data_AF-A0A1W9YNE8-F1
#
_entry.id   AF-A0A1W9YNE8-F1
#
_cell.length_a   1.000
_cell.length_b   1.000
_cell.length_c   1.000
_cell.angle_alpha   90.00
_cell.angle_beta   90.00
_cell.angle_gamma   90.00
#
_symmetry.space_group_name_H-M   'P 1'
#
loop_
_entity.id
_entity.type
_entity.pdbx_description
1 polymer ?
#
loop_
_entity_poly.entity_id
_entity_poly.type
_entity_poly.pdbx_seq_one_letter_code
_entity_poly.pdbx_strand_id
1 'polypeptide(L)' 'IGMYRQLRDDPSQPVASDPYGDVFLIIDGWPGFVGEFPDLEGQVQDLAAQGLAFGVHVIISTPRWTELKSRVRDYLGT' A
#
# COMPACT_ATOMS: atom_id res chain seq x y z
N ILE A 1 -0.69 2.28 12.79
CA ILE A 1 -1.81 1.33 12.54
C ILE A 1 -2.99 1.58 13.47
N GLY A 2 -2.82 1.65 14.80
CA GLY A 2 -3.94 1.79 15.75
C GLY A 2 -4.73 3.11 15.69
N MET A 3 -4.08 4.25 15.44
CA MET A 3 -4.72 5.57 15.54
C MET A 3 -5.79 5.81 14.47
N TYR A 4 -5.58 5.38 13.23
CA TYR A 4 -6.59 5.47 12.17
C TYR A 4 -7.82 4.61 12.47
N ARG A 5 -7.59 3.34 12.84
CA ARG A 5 -8.67 2.42 13.21
C ARG A 5 -9.47 2.95 14.40
N GLN A 6 -8.79 3.51 15.40
CA GLN A 6 -9.44 4.14 16.55
C GLN A 6 -10.29 5.36 16.17
N LEU A 7 -9.83 6.20 15.24
CA LEU A 7 -10.62 7.33 14.74
C LEU A 7 -11.82 6.87 13.90
N ARG A 8 -11.69 5.78 13.15
CA ARG A 8 -12.80 5.18 12.39
C ARG A 8 -13.89 4.61 13.31
N ASP A 9 -13.51 4.09 14.47
CA ASP A 9 -14.47 3.53 15.43
C ASP A 9 -15.18 4.62 16.26
N ASP A 10 -14.80 5.90 16.15
CA ASP A 10 -15.42 7.04 16.81
C ASP A 10 -16.48 7.72 15.91
N PRO A 11 -17.79 7.58 16.19
CA PRO A 11 -18.86 8.13 15.34
C PRO A 11 -18.87 9.66 15.22
N SER A 12 -18.14 10.36 16.09
CA SER A 12 -18.02 11.82 16.04
C SER A 12 -16.98 12.30 15.01
N GLN A 13 -16.14 11.39 14.50
CA GLN A 13 -15.12 11.71 13.52
C GLN A 13 -15.65 11.55 12.09
N PRO A 14 -15.31 12.47 11.16
CA PRO A 14 -15.68 12.33 9.76
C PRO A 14 -15.20 11.01 9.13
N VAL A 15 -14.05 10.48 9.57
CA VAL A 15 -13.49 9.22 9.06
C VAL A 15 -14.33 7.98 9.43
N ALA A 16 -15.21 8.07 10.43
CA ALA A 16 -16.15 6.99 10.73
C ALA A 16 -17.21 6.78 9.63
N SER A 17 -17.37 7.77 8.74
CA SER A 17 -18.23 7.65 7.56
C SER A 17 -17.50 7.06 6.34
N ASP A 18 -16.21 6.76 6.44
CA ASP A 18 -15.48 6.04 5.39
C ASP A 18 -16.12 4.65 5.19
N PRO A 19 -16.66 4.36 3.99
CA PRO A 19 -17.28 3.06 3.72
C PRO A 19 -16.27 1.93 3.61
N TYR A 20 -14.96 2.21 3.57
CA TYR A 20 -13.93 1.23 3.32
C TYR A 20 -13.27 0.69 4.60
N GLY A 21 -12.96 -0.61 4.55
CA GLY A 21 -12.22 -1.33 5.58
C GLY A 21 -10.71 -1.22 5.37
N ASP A 22 -9.99 -2.31 5.63
CA ASP A 22 -8.63 -2.45 5.09
C ASP A 22 -8.69 -2.68 3.58
N VAL A 23 -7.86 -1.96 2.82
CA VAL A 23 -7.79 -2.04 1.35
C VAL A 23 -6.50 -2.76 0.96
N PHE A 24 -6.60 -3.71 0.01
CA PHE A 24 -5.46 -4.49 -0.46
C PHE A 24 -5.23 -4.22 -1.94
N LEU A 25 -4.09 -3.63 -2.27
CA LEU A 25 -3.59 -3.52 -3.65
C LEU A 25 -2.70 -4.72 -3.93
N ILE A 26 -3.09 -5.54 -4.91
CA ILE A 26 -2.33 -6.73 -5.32
C ILE A 26 -1.79 -6.50 -6.72
N ILE A 27 -0.48 -6.60 -6.88
CA ILE A 27 0.22 -6.50 -8.17
C ILE A 27 0.92 -7.82 -8.44
N ASP A 28 0.49 -8.51 -9.49
CA ASP A 28 1.12 -9.75 -9.95
C ASP A 28 2.11 -9.44 -11.08
N GLY A 29 3.40 -9.52 -10.79
CA GLY A 29 4.48 -9.25 -11.72
C GLY A 29 4.89 -7.78 -11.75
N TRP A 30 5.70 -7.38 -10.76
CA TRP A 30 6.23 -6.01 -10.67
C TRP A 30 6.92 -5.50 -11.96
N PRO A 31 7.78 -6.26 -12.65
CA PRO A 31 8.43 -5.76 -13.87
C PRO A 31 7.45 -5.45 -15.00
N GLY A 32 6.41 -6.28 -15.14
CA GLY A 32 5.35 -6.08 -16.14
C GLY A 32 4.57 -4.80 -15.84
N PHE A 33 4.16 -4.62 -14.59
CA PHE A 33 3.48 -3.42 -14.12
C PHE A 33 4.28 -2.14 -14.41
N VAL A 34 5.58 -2.11 -14.06
CA VAL A 34 6.42 -0.93 -14.30
C VAL A 34 6.65 -0.69 -15.79
N GLY A 35 6.74 -1.75 -16.59
CA GLY A 35 6.86 -1.64 -18.04
C GLY A 35 5.61 -1.05 -18.71
N GLU A 36 4.43 -1.41 -18.24
CA GLU A 36 3.14 -0.96 -18.79
C GLU A 36 2.68 0.39 -18.20
N PHE A 37 2.96 0.63 -16.92
CA PHE A 37 2.51 1.81 -16.16
C PHE A 37 3.67 2.51 -15.44
N PRO A 38 4.67 3.04 -16.17
CA PRO A 38 5.85 3.65 -15.57
C PRO A 38 5.51 4.83 -14.64
N ASP A 39 4.46 5.60 -14.96
CA ASP A 39 4.04 6.76 -14.18
C ASP A 39 3.40 6.39 -12.82
N LEU A 40 2.88 5.16 -12.69
CA LEU A 40 2.25 4.67 -11.45
C LEU A 40 3.27 4.05 -10.48
N GLU A 41 4.52 3.79 -10.92
CA GLU A 41 5.54 3.17 -10.08
C GLU A 41 5.72 3.94 -8.77
N GLY A 42 5.90 5.26 -8.84
CA GLY A 42 6.11 6.10 -7.66
C GLY A 42 4.92 6.09 -6.69
N GLN A 43 3.70 6.13 -7.22
CA GLN A 43 2.48 6.13 -6.41
C GLN A 43 2.30 4.81 -5.64
N VAL A 44 2.58 3.68 -6.28
CA VAL A 44 2.55 2.38 -5.60
C VAL A 44 3.62 2.32 -4.50
N GLN A 45 4.80 2.91 -4.73
CA GLN A 45 5.86 2.98 -3.72
C GLN A 45 5.45 3.84 -2.52
N ASP A 46 4.77 4.96 -2.76
CA ASP A 46 4.24 5.81 -1.69
C ASP A 46 3.16 5.08 -0.87
N LEU A 47 2.28 4.33 -1.54
CA LEU A 47 1.29 3.46 -0.87
C LEU A 47 1.97 2.37 -0.04
N ALA A 48 3.01 1.71 -0.54
CA ALA A 48 3.76 0.71 0.21
C ALA A 48 4.46 1.31 1.44
N ALA A 49 4.97 2.55 1.32
CA ALA A 49 5.68 3.23 2.39
C ALA A 49 4.77 3.78 3.49
N GLN A 50 3.58 4.28 3.15
CA GLN A 50 2.73 5.06 4.06
C GLN A 50 1.32 4.50 4.24
N GLY A 51 0.86 3.62 3.35
CA GLY A 51 -0.51 3.11 3.30
C GLY A 51 -0.96 2.38 4.56
N LEU A 52 -0.04 1.69 5.25
CA LEU A 52 -0.33 0.97 6.50
C LEU A 52 -0.87 1.89 7.61
N ALA A 53 -0.55 3.18 7.57
CA ALA A 53 -1.09 4.14 8.53
C ALA A 53 -2.61 4.34 8.36
N PHE A 54 -3.14 4.07 7.17
CA PHE A 54 -4.53 4.29 6.75
C PHE A 54 -5.28 2.98 6.43
N GLY A 55 -4.71 1.83 6.76
CA GLY A 55 -5.32 0.52 6.45
C GLY A 55 -5.18 0.10 4.99
N VAL A 56 -4.24 0.68 4.24
CA VAL A 56 -3.92 0.27 2.87
C VAL A 56 -2.70 -0.64 2.89
N HIS A 57 -2.84 -1.82 2.29
CA HIS A 57 -1.84 -2.88 2.23
C HIS A 57 -1.45 -3.11 0.77
N VAL A 58 -0.15 -3.24 0.50
CA VAL A 58 0.36 -3.47 -0.85
C VAL A 58 1.05 -4.83 -0.89
N ILE A 59 0.58 -5.71 -1.78
CA ILE A 59 1.11 -7.06 -1.99
C ILE A 59 1.65 -7.10 -3.41
N ILE A 60 2.94 -7.39 -3.55
CA ILE A 60 3.63 -7.39 -4.85
C ILE A 60 4.28 -8.74 -5.09
N SER A 61 3.97 -9.37 -6.22
CA SER A 61 4.70 -10.53 -6.72
C SER A 61 5.84 -10.07 -7.64
N THR A 62 7.00 -10.69 -7.51
CA THR A 62 8.15 -10.44 -8.39
C THR A 62 8.99 -11.72 -8.52
N PRO A 63 9.52 -12.04 -9.71
CA PRO A 63 10.39 -13.21 -9.88
C PRO A 63 11.75 -13.02 -9.18
N ARG A 64 12.20 -11.77 -8.96
CA ARG A 64 13.47 -11.48 -8.28
C ARG A 64 13.36 -10.29 -7.35
N TRP A 65 13.90 -10.44 -6.14
CA TRP A 65 14.00 -9.35 -5.15
C TRP A 65 14.78 -8.13 -5.63
N THR A 66 15.70 -8.29 -6.59
CA THR A 66 16.49 -7.19 -7.16
C THR A 66 15.70 -6.28 -8.09
N GLU A 67 14.51 -6.71 -8.53
CA GLU A 67 13.63 -5.93 -9.41
C GLU A 67 12.79 -4.91 -8.62
N LEU A 68 12.69 -5.10 -7.30
CA LEU A 68 12.17 -4.07 -6.39
C LEU A 68 13.33 -3.14 -6.02
N LYS A 69 13.15 -1.82 -6.22
CA LYS A 69 14.12 -0.83 -5.75
C LYS A 69 14.36 -1.02 -4.25
N SER A 70 15.61 -0.86 -3.78
CA SER A 70 16.01 -1.17 -2.40
C SER A 70 15.11 -0.51 -1.35
N ARG A 71 14.61 0.71 -1.64
CA ARG A 71 13.73 1.47 -0.75
C ARG A 71 12.36 0.80 -0.52
N VAL A 72 11.84 0.10 -1.52
CA VAL A 72 10.55 -0.63 -1.43
C VAL A 72 10.72 -1.92 -0.61
N ARG A 73 11.87 -2.57 -0.76
CA ARG A 73 12.23 -3.76 0.03
C ARG A 73 12.19 -3.51 1.54
N ASP A 74 12.58 -2.31 1.98
CA ASP A 74 12.59 -1.94 3.39
C ASP A 74 11.18 -1.80 3.99
N TYR A 75 10.15 -1.59 3.15
CA TYR A 75 8.76 -1.48 3.57
C TYR A 75 7.99 -2.81 3.48
N LEU A 76 8.45 -3.75 2.65
CA LEU A 76 7.80 -5.05 2.40
C LEU A 76 8.21 -6.13 3.41
N GLY A 77 8.15 -5.79 4.70
CA GLY A 77 8.46 -6.68 5.81
C GLY A 77 7.45 -6.51 6.95
N THR A 78 6.28 -7.14 6.81
CA THR A 78 5.30 -7.29 7.89
C THR A 78 4.73 -8.69 7.87
#